data_AF-G2Q8M5-F1
#
_entry.id   AF-G2Q8M5-F1
#
_cell.length_a   1.000
_cell.length_b   1.000
_cell.length_c   1.000
_cell.angle_alpha   90.00
_cell.angle_beta   90.00
_cell.angle_gamma   90.00
#
_symmetry.space_group_name_H-M   'P 1'
#
loop_
_entity.id
_entity.type
_entity.pdbx_description
1 polymer ?
#
loop_
_entity_poly.entity_id
_entity_poly.type
_entity_poly.pdbx_seq_one_letter_code
_entity_poly.pdbx_strand_id
1 'polypeptide(L)'
;MGINLDDFARKLTANHSRNKELSPELRVAICALIAAGRSERSLASLFGVSRHAIHHAVKLWESHNTFESRPRTGRPRVLTRKAKRNTARMVKNGPTFDHKSPS
;
A
#
# COMPACT_ATOMS: atom_id res chain seq x y z
N MET A 1 4.44 35.31 8.53
CA MET A 1 4.03 34.21 9.44
C MET A 1 4.70 32.94 8.97
N GLY A 2 5.50 32.29 9.84
CA GLY A 2 6.03 30.96 9.53
C GLY A 2 4.95 29.89 9.67
N ILE A 3 5.05 28.82 8.89
CA ILE A 3 4.18 27.66 9.03
C ILE A 3 4.52 26.97 10.36
N ASN A 4 3.53 26.77 11.22
CA ASN A 4 3.70 26.03 12.47
C ASN A 4 3.66 24.52 12.16
N LEU A 5 4.73 23.81 12.50
CA LEU A 5 4.89 22.38 12.19
C LEU A 5 3.88 21.49 12.93
N ASP A 6 3.54 21.83 14.17
CA ASP A 6 2.59 21.05 14.97
C ASP A 6 1.15 21.19 14.44
N ASP A 7 0.74 22.41 14.05
CA ASP A 7 -0.56 22.63 13.42
C ASP A 7 -0.66 21.92 12.07
N PHE A 8 0.42 21.97 11.27
CA PHE A 8 0.51 21.23 10.02
C PHE A 8 0.40 19.72 10.25
N ALA A 9 1.16 19.17 11.19
CA ALA A 9 1.12 17.74 11.52
C ALA A 9 -0.27 17.30 11.97
N ARG A 10 -0.94 18.10 12.80
CA ARG A 10 -2.31 17.85 13.27
C ARG A 10 -3.32 17.81 12.11
N LYS A 11 -3.22 18.76 11.17
CA LYS A 11 -4.08 18.78 9.98
C LYS A 11 -3.84 17.58 9.08
N LEU A 12 -2.59 17.17 8.92
CA LEU A 12 -2.21 16.03 8.09
C LEU A 12 -2.70 14.70 8.67
N THR A 13 -2.75 14.58 10.00
CA THR A 13 -3.17 13.35 10.69
C THR A 13 -4.65 13.34 11.06
N ALA A 14 -5.39 14.42 10.83
CA ALA A 14 -6.80 14.55 11.21
C ALA A 14 -7.70 13.42 10.69
N ASN A 15 -7.42 12.90 9.48
CA ASN A 15 -8.19 11.81 8.87
C ASN A 15 -7.60 10.41 9.15
N HIS A 16 -6.48 10.34 9.87
CA HIS A 16 -5.86 9.06 10.23
C HIS A 16 -6.60 8.44 11.42
N SER A 17 -6.92 7.15 11.31
CA SER A 17 -7.53 6.39 12.39
C SER A 17 -6.74 5.12 12.66
N ARG A 18 -6.90 4.57 13.87
CA ARG A 18 -6.30 3.30 14.27
C ARG A 18 -6.63 2.19 13.24
N ASN A 19 -5.65 1.32 12.99
CA ASN A 19 -5.73 0.20 12.03
C ASN A 19 -5.93 0.60 10.55
N LYS A 20 -5.87 1.89 10.21
CA LYS A 20 -5.80 2.32 8.81
C LYS A 20 -4.36 2.51 8.38
N GLU A 21 -4.15 2.33 7.08
CA GLU A 21 -2.86 2.61 6.46
C GLU A 21 -2.56 4.11 6.53
N LEU A 22 -1.28 4.46 6.63
CA LEU A 22 -0.85 5.86 6.53
C LEU A 22 -1.20 6.38 5.14
N SER A 23 -1.74 7.59 5.07
CA SER A 23 -2.03 8.23 3.79
C SER A 23 -0.73 8.53 3.02
N PRO A 24 -0.78 8.62 1.69
CA PRO A 24 0.40 8.95 0.89
C PRO A 24 1.04 10.28 1.31
N GLU A 25 0.23 11.31 1.61
CA GLU A 25 0.71 12.63 2.02
C GLU A 25 1.47 12.57 3.35
N LEU A 26 0.96 11.77 4.30
CA LEU A 26 1.62 11.55 5.58
C LEU A 26 2.94 10.80 5.41
N ARG A 27 3.02 9.83 4.49
CA ARG A 27 4.28 9.14 4.17
C ARG A 27 5.30 10.06 3.51
N VAL A 28 4.87 10.93 2.59
CA VAL A 28 5.72 11.96 1.99
C VAL A 28 6.31 12.87 3.07
N ALA A 29 5.47 13.37 3.97
CA ALA A 29 5.93 14.24 5.06
C ALA A 29 6.92 13.54 6.00
N ILE A 30 6.67 12.27 6.34
CA ILE A 30 7.61 11.46 7.13
C ILE A 30 8.95 11.33 6.41
N CYS A 31 8.96 10.88 5.15
CA CYS A 31 10.20 10.71 4.38
C CYS A 31 10.96 12.03 4.22
N ALA A 32 10.27 13.13 3.97
CA ALA A 32 10.89 14.46 3.86
C ALA A 32 11.56 14.90 5.17
N LEU A 33 10.90 14.69 6.31
CA LEU A 33 11.47 15.06 7.62
C LEU A 33 12.61 14.13 8.07
N ILE A 34 12.55 12.84 7.73
CA ILE A 34 13.68 11.92 7.91
C ILE A 34 14.87 12.36 7.06
N ALA A 35 14.65 12.72 5.78
CA ALA A 35 15.70 13.25 4.91
C ALA A 35 16.30 14.56 5.44
N ALA A 36 15.48 15.38 6.12
CA ALA A 36 15.93 16.57 6.83
C ALA A 36 16.61 16.30 8.20
N GLY A 37 16.86 15.03 8.54
CA GLY A 37 17.61 14.63 9.74
C GLY A 37 16.80 14.49 11.03
N ARG A 38 15.46 14.55 10.97
CA ARG A 38 14.62 14.23 12.15
C ARG A 38 14.71 12.75 12.47
N SER A 39 14.63 12.40 13.75
CA SER A 39 14.59 11.00 14.18
C SER A 39 13.17 10.43 14.11
N GLU A 40 13.05 9.11 13.84
CA GLU A 40 11.75 8.43 13.85
C GLU A 40 10.98 8.62 15.16
N ARG A 41 11.70 8.70 16.30
CA ARG A 41 11.08 8.94 17.61
C ARG A 41 10.43 10.33 17.68
N SER A 42 11.10 11.36 17.17
CA SER A 42 10.54 12.72 17.13
C SER A 42 9.30 12.78 16.23
N LEU A 43 9.32 12.07 15.10
CA LEU A 43 8.19 12.02 14.18
C LEU A 43 6.99 11.25 14.76
N ALA A 44 7.24 10.20 15.54
CA ALA A 44 6.18 9.46 16.22
C ALA A 44 5.41 10.36 17.18
N SER A 45 6.11 11.20 17.93
CA SER A 45 5.49 12.19 18.81
C SER A 45 4.77 13.29 18.02
N LEU A 46 5.36 13.79 16.93
CA LEU A 46 4.79 14.87 16.13
C LEU A 46 3.49 14.47 15.43
N PHE A 47 3.46 13.29 14.80
CA PHE A 47 2.31 12.82 14.03
C PHE A 47 1.35 11.94 14.85
N GLY A 48 1.70 11.57 16.07
CA GLY A 48 0.88 10.68 16.90
C GLY A 48 0.73 9.26 16.32
N VAL A 49 1.69 8.81 15.52
CA VAL A 49 1.71 7.47 14.89
C VAL A 49 2.79 6.59 15.51
N SER A 50 2.64 5.28 15.39
CA SER A 50 3.63 4.36 15.95
C SER A 50 4.98 4.48 15.23
N ARG A 51 6.08 4.32 15.97
CA ARG A 51 7.44 4.29 15.38
C ARG A 51 7.57 3.21 14.30
N HIS A 52 6.86 2.09 14.47
CA HIS A 52 6.83 1.01 13.49
C HIS A 52 6.16 1.43 12.18
N ALA A 53 5.08 2.23 12.24
CA ALA A 53 4.43 2.76 11.04
C ALA A 53 5.36 3.74 10.28
N ILE A 54 6.11 4.58 11.01
CA ILE A 54 7.13 5.45 10.43
C ILE A 54 8.24 4.64 9.75
N HIS A 55 8.80 3.66 10.45
CA HIS A 55 9.81 2.77 9.90
C HIS A 55 9.32 2.08 8.61
N HIS A 56 8.08 1.59 8.62
CA HIS A 56 7.46 1.00 7.42
C HIS A 56 7.29 1.98 6.27
N ALA A 57 6.95 3.24 6.53
CA ALA A 57 6.86 4.27 5.50
C ALA A 57 8.22 4.54 4.83
N VAL A 58 9.28 4.65 5.63
CA VAL A 58 10.65 4.84 5.12
C VAL A 58 11.08 3.62 4.30
N LYS A 59 10.88 2.41 4.83
CA LYS A 59 11.22 1.16 4.13
C LYS A 59 10.46 0.98 2.81
N LEU A 60 9.20 1.41 2.76
CA LEU A 60 8.39 1.40 1.53
C LEU A 60 9.03 2.28 0.46
N TRP A 61 9.47 3.48 0.83
CA TRP A 61 10.19 4.38 -0.09
C TRP A 61 11.51 3.74 -0.54
N GLU A 62 12.36 3.28 0.38
CA GLU A 62 13.65 2.67 0.05
C GLU A 62 13.53 1.44 -0.87
N SER A 63 12.50 0.62 -0.67
CA SER A 63 12.34 -0.64 -1.41
C SER A 63 11.60 -0.48 -2.73
N HIS A 64 10.68 0.49 -2.82
CA HIS A 64 9.69 0.55 -3.90
C HIS A 64 9.52 1.95 -4.53
N ASN A 65 10.22 2.98 -4.02
CA ASN A 65 10.14 4.36 -4.49
C ASN A 65 8.70 4.87 -4.67
N THR A 66 7.83 4.50 -3.73
CA THR A 66 6.41 4.88 -3.77
C THR A 66 5.91 5.27 -2.40
N PHE A 67 4.96 6.19 -2.37
CA PHE A 67 4.20 6.55 -1.17
C PHE A 67 2.83 5.86 -1.16
N GLU A 68 2.40 5.29 -2.29
CA GLU A 68 1.11 4.63 -2.40
C GLU A 68 1.08 3.28 -1.70
N SER A 69 -0.08 2.92 -1.19
CA SER A 69 -0.31 1.57 -0.66
C SER A 69 -0.23 0.54 -1.77
N ARG A 70 0.59 -0.48 -1.55
CA ARG A 70 0.72 -1.60 -2.48
C ARG A 70 -0.42 -2.59 -2.25
N PRO A 71 -0.98 -3.19 -3.32
CA PRO A 71 -1.94 -4.26 -3.16
C PRO A 71 -1.31 -5.41 -2.36
N ARG A 72 -2.07 -5.95 -1.41
CA ARG A 72 -1.60 -7.09 -0.60
C ARG A 72 -1.30 -8.27 -1.53
N THR A 73 -0.22 -8.99 -1.24
CA THR A 73 0.10 -10.22 -1.95
C THR A 73 -1.01 -11.23 -1.71
N GLY A 74 -1.78 -11.49 -2.75
CA GLY A 74 -2.81 -12.52 -2.76
C GLY A 74 -2.23 -13.92 -2.98
N ARG A 75 -3.10 -14.94 -2.92
CA ARG A 75 -2.72 -16.31 -3.25
C ARG A 75 -2.15 -16.36 -4.67
N PRO A 76 -0.99 -17.03 -4.88
CA PRO A 76 -0.45 -17.26 -6.21
C PRO A 76 -1.50 -17.88 -7.13
N ARG A 77 -1.44 -17.54 -8.41
CA ARG A 77 -2.38 -18.09 -9.40
C ARG A 77 -2.11 -19.59 -9.57
N VAL A 78 -3.14 -20.41 -9.42
CA VAL A 78 -3.07 -21.87 -9.65
C VAL A 78 -2.69 -22.17 -11.10
N LEU A 79 -3.22 -21.39 -12.05
CA LEU A 79 -2.92 -21.53 -13.47
C LEU A 79 -1.99 -20.43 -13.96
N THR A 80 -0.95 -20.84 -14.70
CA THR A 80 -0.05 -19.91 -15.41
C THR A 80 -0.81 -19.14 -16.49
N ARG A 81 -0.27 -17.99 -16.91
CA ARG A 81 -0.86 -17.18 -18.00
C ARG A 81 -0.99 -18.00 -19.30
N LYS A 82 -0.01 -18.89 -19.58
CA LYS A 82 -0.01 -19.77 -20.75
C LYS A 82 -1.13 -20.81 -20.66
N ALA A 83 -1.28 -21.48 -19.51
CA ALA A 83 -2.35 -22.45 -19.29
C ALA A 83 -3.73 -21.80 -19.47
N LYS A 84 -3.98 -20.63 -18.85
CA LYS A 84 -5.25 -19.89 -19.03
C LYS A 84 -5.54 -19.54 -20.50
N ARG A 85 -4.52 -19.08 -21.24
CA ARG A 85 -4.67 -18.74 -22.67
C ARG A 85 -5.00 -19.98 -23.49
N ASN A 86 -4.36 -21.11 -23.20
CA ASN A 86 -4.63 -22.37 -23.88
C ASN A 86 -6.05 -22.85 -23.57
N THR A 87 -6.48 -22.86 -22.31
CA THR A 87 -7.86 -23.21 -21.93
C THR A 87 -8.88 -22.29 -22.64
N ALA A 88 -8.65 -20.98 -22.66
CA ALA A 88 -9.54 -20.04 -23.36
C ALA A 88 -9.60 -20.30 -24.88
N ARG A 89 -8.49 -20.66 -25.52
CA ARG A 89 -8.47 -21.06 -26.94
C ARG A 89 -9.20 -22.37 -27.17
N MET A 90 -9.04 -23.36 -26.28
CA MET A 90 -9.76 -24.63 -26.35
C MET A 90 -11.27 -24.43 -26.20
N VAL A 91 -11.71 -23.54 -25.30
CA VAL A 91 -13.14 -23.20 -25.16
C VAL A 91 -13.66 -22.43 -26.37
N LYS A 92 -12.86 -21.51 -26.94
CA LYS A 92 -13.27 -20.72 -28.11
C LYS A 92 -13.36 -21.56 -29.40
N ASN A 93 -12.45 -22.50 -29.58
CA ASN A 93 -12.29 -23.27 -30.82
C ASN A 93 -12.82 -24.72 -30.70
N GLY A 94 -13.19 -25.15 -29.50
CA GLY A 94 -13.76 -26.48 -29.24
C GLY A 94 -15.28 -26.45 -29.27
N PRO A 95 -15.93 -27.63 -29.30
CA PRO A 95 -17.39 -27.73 -29.19
C PRO A 95 -17.86 -27.20 -27.82
N THR A 96 -19.04 -26.55 -27.80
CA THR A 96 -19.68 -26.06 -26.58
C THR A 96 -20.01 -27.23 -25.66
N PHE A 97 -19.27 -27.37 -24.56
CA PHE A 97 -19.57 -28.37 -23.53
C PHE A 97 -20.62 -27.80 -22.56
N ASP A 98 -21.88 -28.21 -22.73
CA ASP A 98 -22.96 -27.95 -21.80
C ASP A 98 -22.72 -28.72 -20.49
N HIS A 99 -22.53 -27.98 -19.40
CA HIS A 99 -22.42 -28.56 -18.06
C HIS A 99 -23.81 -28.98 -17.57
N LYS A 100 -24.39 -30.04 -18.12
CA LYS A 100 -25.50 -30.73 -17.45
C LYS A 100 -24.92 -31.59 -16.33
N SER A 101 -25.28 -31.19 -15.11
CA SER A 101 -24.94 -31.80 -13.82
C SER A 101 -25.16 -33.33 -13.79
N PRO A 102 -24.41 -34.07 -12.96
CA PRO A 102 -24.59 -35.51 -12.84
C PRO A 102 -25.95 -35.83 -12.19
N SER A 103 -26.56 -36.91 -12.68
CA SER A 103 -27.86 -37.48 -12.31
C SER A 103 -27.98 -37.87 -10.84
#